data_AF-A0A7C8YVA7-F1
#
_entry.id   AF-A0A7C8YVA7-F1
#
_cell.length_a   1.000
_cell.length_b   1.000
_cell.length_c   1.000
_cell.angle_alpha   90.00
_cell.angle_beta   90.00
_cell.angle_gamma   90.00
#
_symmetry.space_group_name_H-M   'P 1'
#
loop_
_entity.id
_entity.type
_entity.pdbx_description
1 polymer ?
#
loop_
_entity_poly.entity_id
_entity_poly.type
_entity_poly.pdbx_seq_one_letter_code
_entity_poly.pdbx_strand_id
1 'polypeptide(L)'
;DKIDSRALIKEIVQATYENCKVLLGSELIKSSSEERSLLKNLGSWLGKLTIGRNHVLRARDIDPKSLIIEAYEKGLMIAVIPFTSKILEPSQSSLAYRPPNPWTMGILALLAEIYAMPNLKMNLKFDIEVLFKNLGVQIKDVTPTSLLRDRARVIEGNPDFSNKDIGPPQATTVAEDKSGVISALNQVELALEVTTPSHLGGHPHQISPYAAPAGALVEDEKLAAIGFSDQLPPAQGLLQPAASQSPFSMSQLPSSIPSLGVHVVVNSKLNNLGLQVHFQRVLPLAMDRAIKEIVPGIVQRSVSIATQTTKELVIKDYALESDESRIYTAAHLMVASLAGSLAHVTCKEPLRGSISSQLRSMLQHLNLSTEILEQAVQLVTNDNLDLGCAIIEQAATEKAVQTIDGG
;
A
#
# COMPACT_ATOMS: atom_id res chain seq x y z
N ASP A 1 18.70 10.48 -17.54
CA ASP A 1 18.39 11.91 -17.82
C ASP A 1 19.55 12.79 -17.36
N LYS A 2 19.50 13.49 -16.20
CA LYS A 2 20.59 14.41 -15.78
C LYS A 2 22.03 13.84 -15.82
N ILE A 3 22.20 12.53 -15.57
CA ILE A 3 23.51 11.83 -15.53
C ILE A 3 23.96 11.34 -16.94
N ASP A 4 23.04 11.27 -17.92
CA ASP A 4 23.20 10.79 -19.30
C ASP A 4 23.99 9.47 -19.56
N SER A 5 24.28 8.68 -18.53
CA SER A 5 24.98 7.41 -18.67
C SER A 5 24.08 6.31 -19.23
N ARG A 6 24.23 6.04 -20.54
CA ARG A 6 23.56 4.91 -21.22
C ARG A 6 23.91 3.54 -20.64
N ALA A 7 25.11 3.40 -20.04
CA ALA A 7 25.51 2.18 -19.33
C ALA A 7 24.72 2.01 -18.03
N LEU A 8 24.65 3.06 -17.20
CA LEU A 8 23.86 3.05 -15.95
C LEU A 8 22.38 2.76 -16.22
N ILE A 9 21.79 3.39 -17.24
CA ILE A 9 20.39 3.14 -17.64
C ILE A 9 20.17 1.67 -18.03
N LYS A 10 21.13 1.02 -18.71
CA LYS A 10 21.05 -0.41 -19.05
C LYS A 10 21.04 -1.28 -17.80
N GLU A 11 21.94 -1.03 -16.84
CA GLU A 11 22.02 -1.86 -15.63
C GLU A 11 20.83 -1.62 -14.68
N ILE A 12 20.37 -0.37 -14.51
CA ILE A 12 19.15 -0.06 -13.74
C ILE A 12 17.93 -0.79 -14.34
N VAL A 13 17.79 -0.81 -15.66
CA VAL A 13 16.69 -1.55 -16.33
C VAL A 13 16.84 -3.06 -16.14
N GLN A 14 18.07 -3.60 -16.19
CA GLN A 14 18.33 -5.03 -15.96
C GLN A 14 18.00 -5.44 -14.52
N ALA A 15 18.50 -4.71 -13.52
CA ALA A 15 18.18 -4.92 -12.11
C ALA A 15 16.68 -4.76 -11.82
N THR A 16 15.99 -3.82 -12.49
CA THR A 16 14.53 -3.68 -12.39
C THR A 16 13.80 -4.92 -12.91
N TYR A 17 14.21 -5.47 -14.06
CA TYR A 17 13.63 -6.73 -14.57
C TYR A 17 13.88 -7.90 -13.62
N GLU A 18 15.06 -8.01 -13.01
CA GLU A 18 15.40 -9.08 -12.08
C GLU A 18 14.59 -9.01 -10.79
N ASN A 19 14.45 -7.82 -10.18
CA ASN A 19 13.58 -7.62 -9.01
C ASN A 19 12.10 -7.89 -9.32
N CYS A 20 11.62 -7.54 -10.52
CA CYS A 20 10.27 -7.93 -10.96
C CYS A 20 10.12 -9.46 -11.06
N LYS A 21 11.10 -10.16 -11.65
CA LYS A 21 11.07 -11.63 -11.78
C LYS A 21 11.06 -12.32 -10.41
N VAL A 22 11.80 -11.82 -9.43
CA VAL A 22 11.81 -12.33 -8.05
C VAL A 22 10.42 -12.22 -7.41
N LEU A 23 9.77 -11.04 -7.46
CA LEU A 23 8.44 -10.85 -6.86
C LEU A 23 7.33 -11.61 -7.61
N LEU A 24 7.44 -11.75 -8.94
CA LEU A 24 6.51 -12.57 -9.73
C LEU A 24 6.65 -14.07 -9.44
N GLY A 25 7.82 -14.51 -8.94
CA GLY A 25 8.06 -15.87 -8.48
C GLY A 25 7.77 -16.12 -6.99
N SER A 26 7.38 -15.09 -6.23
CA SER A 26 7.08 -15.23 -4.79
C SER A 26 5.76 -15.96 -4.55
N GLU A 27 5.76 -16.92 -3.61
CA GLU A 27 4.52 -17.58 -3.16
C GLU A 27 3.63 -16.62 -2.34
N LEU A 28 4.23 -15.63 -1.68
CA LEU A 28 3.54 -14.65 -0.85
C LEU A 28 2.77 -13.59 -1.66
N ILE A 29 3.00 -13.50 -2.97
CA ILE A 29 2.37 -12.50 -3.85
C ILE A 29 0.84 -12.61 -3.91
N LYS A 30 0.28 -13.77 -3.53
CA LYS A 30 -1.17 -13.99 -3.39
C LYS A 30 -1.78 -13.37 -2.13
N SER A 31 -1.01 -13.33 -1.04
CA SER A 31 -1.48 -12.96 0.31
C SER A 31 -0.98 -11.58 0.73
N SER A 32 0.34 -11.35 0.72
CA SER A 32 0.96 -10.07 1.10
C SER A 32 0.39 -8.91 0.30
N SER A 33 -0.01 -7.81 0.96
CA SER A 33 -0.41 -6.57 0.27
C SER A 33 0.82 -5.72 -0.11
N GLU A 34 1.93 -6.01 0.57
CA GLU A 34 3.19 -5.29 0.58
C GLU A 34 4.02 -5.67 -0.66
N GLU A 35 4.19 -6.97 -0.92
CA GLU A 35 4.83 -7.46 -2.16
C GLU A 35 4.05 -7.04 -3.41
N ARG A 36 2.70 -7.12 -3.38
CA ARG A 36 1.85 -6.63 -4.48
C ARG A 36 2.02 -5.14 -4.72
N SER A 37 2.20 -4.36 -3.65
CA SER A 37 2.46 -2.91 -3.76
C SER A 37 3.86 -2.61 -4.26
N LEU A 38 4.88 -3.36 -3.82
CA LEU A 38 6.26 -3.24 -4.31
C LEU A 38 6.38 -3.62 -5.79
N LEU A 39 5.78 -4.75 -6.19
CA LEU A 39 5.70 -5.18 -7.59
C LEU A 39 5.03 -4.10 -8.46
N LYS A 40 3.87 -3.58 -8.04
CA LYS A 40 3.16 -2.48 -8.72
C LYS A 40 4.03 -1.22 -8.87
N ASN A 41 4.83 -0.89 -7.85
CA ASN A 41 5.76 0.24 -7.89
C ASN A 41 6.91 0.00 -8.89
N LEU A 42 7.51 -1.19 -8.88
CA LEU A 42 8.51 -1.60 -9.89
C LEU A 42 7.93 -1.61 -11.31
N GLY A 43 6.66 -2.01 -11.49
CA GLY A 43 5.94 -1.92 -12.77
C GLY A 43 5.84 -0.47 -13.27
N SER A 44 5.49 0.47 -12.39
CA SER A 44 5.46 1.91 -12.74
C SER A 44 6.85 2.45 -13.09
N TRP A 45 7.89 2.01 -12.36
CA TRP A 45 9.28 2.37 -12.63
C TRP A 45 9.76 1.83 -13.98
N LEU A 46 9.56 0.54 -14.24
CA LEU A 46 9.90 -0.13 -15.49
C LEU A 46 9.19 0.50 -16.69
N GLY A 47 7.88 0.79 -16.57
CA GLY A 47 7.12 1.48 -17.61
C GLY A 47 7.67 2.87 -17.92
N LYS A 48 8.08 3.64 -16.90
CA LYS A 48 8.71 4.96 -17.07
C LYS A 48 10.11 4.88 -17.69
N LEU A 49 10.91 3.87 -17.34
CA LEU A 49 12.24 3.67 -17.91
C LEU A 49 12.21 3.16 -19.37
N THR A 50 11.21 2.33 -19.71
CA THR A 50 11.10 1.70 -21.04
C THR A 50 10.11 2.46 -21.94
N ILE A 51 8.83 2.12 -21.86
CA ILE A 51 7.73 2.63 -22.69
C ILE A 51 7.69 4.16 -22.69
N GLY A 52 7.76 4.79 -21.51
CA GLY A 52 7.72 6.26 -21.34
C GLY A 52 8.92 7.00 -21.95
N ARG A 53 10.02 6.30 -22.28
CA ARG A 53 11.18 6.82 -23.03
C ARG A 53 11.24 6.31 -24.47
N ASN A 54 10.19 5.66 -24.95
CA ASN A 54 10.13 4.98 -26.27
C ASN A 54 11.21 3.89 -26.44
N HIS A 55 11.65 3.26 -25.35
CA HIS A 55 12.55 2.11 -25.37
C HIS A 55 11.76 0.80 -25.30
N VAL A 56 12.28 -0.23 -25.96
CA VAL A 56 11.60 -1.52 -26.13
C VAL A 56 11.50 -2.28 -24.80
N LEU A 57 10.27 -2.54 -24.34
CA LEU A 57 10.02 -3.54 -23.31
C LEU A 57 10.36 -4.93 -23.89
N ARG A 58 11.26 -5.67 -23.25
CA ARG A 58 11.82 -6.91 -23.80
C ARG A 58 10.97 -8.11 -23.39
N ALA A 59 10.22 -8.68 -24.34
CA ALA A 59 9.37 -9.87 -24.11
C ALA A 59 10.11 -11.07 -23.47
N ARG A 60 11.40 -11.26 -23.78
CA ARG A 60 12.26 -12.30 -23.16
C ARG A 60 12.48 -12.09 -21.65
N ASP A 61 12.29 -10.86 -21.17
CA ASP A 61 12.53 -10.44 -19.80
C ASP A 61 11.20 -10.27 -19.05
N ILE A 62 10.24 -9.56 -19.65
CA ILE A 62 8.81 -9.59 -19.28
C ILE A 62 7.98 -9.43 -20.56
N ASP A 63 7.17 -10.43 -20.89
CA ASP A 63 6.02 -10.29 -21.80
C ASP A 63 4.72 -10.15 -20.97
N PRO A 64 4.09 -8.96 -20.94
CA PRO A 64 2.84 -8.78 -20.22
C PRO A 64 1.71 -9.68 -20.72
N LYS A 65 1.71 -10.09 -21.99
CA LYS A 65 0.62 -10.89 -22.55
C LYS A 65 0.66 -12.32 -22.04
N SER A 66 1.81 -12.99 -22.13
CA SER A 66 2.02 -14.32 -21.54
C SER A 66 1.85 -14.31 -20.02
N LEU A 67 2.35 -13.25 -19.35
CA LEU A 67 2.26 -13.12 -17.89
C LEU A 67 0.80 -13.01 -17.40
N ILE A 68 -0.08 -12.27 -18.10
CA ILE A 68 -1.50 -12.21 -17.77
C ILE A 68 -2.19 -13.57 -17.97
N ILE A 69 -1.83 -14.31 -19.03
CA ILE A 69 -2.39 -15.63 -19.31
C ILE A 69 -2.02 -16.63 -18.21
N GLU A 70 -0.73 -16.68 -17.83
CA GLU A 70 -0.24 -17.52 -16.73
C GLU A 70 -0.87 -17.11 -15.38
N ALA A 71 -1.09 -15.81 -15.16
CA ALA A 71 -1.72 -15.31 -13.95
C ALA A 71 -3.21 -15.71 -13.83
N TYR A 72 -3.94 -15.76 -14.95
CA TYR A 72 -5.30 -16.28 -14.99
C TYR A 72 -5.34 -17.77 -14.59
N GLU A 73 -4.43 -18.58 -15.14
CA GLU A 73 -4.34 -20.02 -14.84
C GLU A 73 -4.00 -20.26 -13.36
N LYS A 74 -2.99 -19.55 -12.83
CA LYS A 74 -2.47 -19.75 -11.46
C LYS A 74 -3.24 -19.02 -10.35
N GLY A 75 -4.17 -18.12 -10.67
CA GLY A 75 -4.86 -17.27 -9.70
C GLY A 75 -3.94 -16.22 -9.07
N LEU A 76 -3.26 -15.43 -9.92
CA LEU A 76 -2.30 -14.38 -9.59
C LEU A 76 -2.71 -13.00 -10.13
N MET A 77 -3.90 -12.85 -10.72
CA MET A 77 -4.28 -11.62 -11.42
C MET A 77 -4.34 -10.40 -10.48
N ILE A 78 -4.68 -10.61 -9.20
CA ILE A 78 -4.65 -9.61 -8.12
C ILE A 78 -3.28 -8.93 -7.92
N ALA A 79 -2.21 -9.53 -8.43
CA ALA A 79 -0.87 -8.94 -8.49
C ALA A 79 -0.52 -8.49 -9.92
N VAL A 80 -0.74 -9.36 -10.91
CA VAL A 80 -0.25 -9.18 -12.28
C VAL A 80 -1.03 -8.13 -13.08
N ILE A 81 -2.34 -7.95 -12.86
CA ILE A 81 -3.12 -6.91 -13.54
C ILE A 81 -2.71 -5.52 -13.07
N PRO A 82 -2.68 -5.19 -11.75
CA PRO A 82 -2.16 -3.90 -11.29
C PRO A 82 -0.72 -3.62 -11.73
N PHE A 83 0.14 -4.64 -11.74
CA PHE A 83 1.51 -4.56 -12.23
C PHE A 83 1.57 -4.18 -13.73
N THR A 84 0.84 -4.92 -14.57
CA THR A 84 0.80 -4.67 -16.01
C THR A 84 0.17 -3.32 -16.35
N SER A 85 -0.91 -2.94 -15.67
CA SER A 85 -1.51 -1.61 -15.80
C SER A 85 -0.49 -0.50 -15.51
N LYS A 86 0.39 -0.68 -14.52
CA LYS A 86 1.45 0.31 -14.21
C LYS A 86 2.65 0.28 -15.15
N ILE A 87 2.95 -0.84 -15.80
CA ILE A 87 3.89 -0.86 -16.94
C ILE A 87 3.31 -0.09 -18.13
N LEU A 88 2.01 -0.27 -18.42
CA LEU A 88 1.36 0.30 -19.60
C LEU A 88 0.91 1.76 -19.45
N GLU A 89 0.76 2.28 -18.23
CA GLU A 89 0.32 3.66 -17.96
C GLU A 89 1.07 4.75 -18.77
N PRO A 90 2.42 4.69 -18.97
CA PRO A 90 3.14 5.66 -19.81
C PRO A 90 2.95 5.48 -21.33
N SER A 91 2.17 4.50 -21.80
CA SER A 91 1.98 4.29 -23.24
C SER A 91 1.32 5.48 -23.92
N GLN A 92 0.46 6.23 -23.23
CA GLN A 92 -0.28 7.35 -23.81
C GLN A 92 0.61 8.52 -24.27
N SER A 93 1.74 8.75 -23.59
CA SER A 93 2.75 9.73 -23.99
C SER A 93 3.84 9.15 -24.89
N SER A 94 3.87 7.83 -25.08
CA SER A 94 4.83 7.16 -25.95
C SER A 94 4.44 7.26 -27.42
N LEU A 95 5.35 7.78 -28.25
CA LEU A 95 5.19 7.80 -29.72
C LEU A 95 5.11 6.38 -30.30
N ALA A 96 5.82 5.43 -29.70
CA ALA A 96 5.85 4.04 -30.14
C ALA A 96 4.66 3.23 -29.64
N TYR A 97 4.24 3.40 -28.38
CA TYR A 97 3.31 2.50 -27.68
C TYR A 97 1.88 3.03 -27.50
N ARG A 98 1.60 4.31 -27.80
CA ARG A 98 0.23 4.85 -27.69
C ARG A 98 -0.79 4.06 -28.52
N PRO A 99 -2.03 3.89 -28.05
CA PRO A 99 -3.13 3.39 -28.87
C PRO A 99 -3.24 4.16 -30.20
N PRO A 100 -3.55 3.51 -31.33
CA PRO A 100 -3.91 2.09 -31.48
C PRO A 100 -2.71 1.18 -31.82
N ASN A 101 -1.54 1.33 -31.18
CA ASN A 101 -0.40 0.42 -31.36
C ASN A 101 -0.81 -1.07 -31.21
N PRO A 102 -0.50 -1.97 -32.17
CA PRO A 102 -0.96 -3.36 -32.14
C PRO A 102 -0.50 -4.20 -30.94
N TRP A 103 0.68 -3.93 -30.37
CA TRP A 103 1.16 -4.62 -29.17
C TRP A 103 0.36 -4.17 -27.94
N THR A 104 0.17 -2.86 -27.75
CA THR A 104 -0.62 -2.29 -26.66
C THR A 104 -2.09 -2.73 -26.75
N MET A 105 -2.71 -2.60 -27.93
CA MET A 105 -4.07 -3.07 -28.18
C MET A 105 -4.19 -4.59 -28.00
N GLY A 106 -3.15 -5.35 -28.36
CA GLY A 106 -3.08 -6.78 -28.17
C GLY A 106 -3.01 -7.25 -26.71
N ILE A 107 -2.71 -6.35 -25.76
CA ILE A 107 -2.81 -6.57 -24.31
C ILE A 107 -4.14 -6.03 -23.77
N LEU A 108 -4.60 -4.86 -24.24
CA LEU A 108 -5.90 -4.31 -23.86
C LEU A 108 -7.06 -5.25 -24.24
N ALA A 109 -7.01 -5.91 -25.40
CA ALA A 109 -8.00 -6.90 -25.82
C ALA A 109 -8.03 -8.16 -24.90
N LEU A 110 -6.91 -8.51 -24.27
CA LEU A 110 -6.83 -9.58 -23.27
C LEU A 110 -7.38 -9.13 -21.92
N LEU A 111 -7.12 -7.88 -21.52
CA LEU A 111 -7.76 -7.29 -20.33
C LEU A 111 -9.27 -7.10 -20.53
N ALA A 112 -9.74 -6.85 -21.75
CA ALA A 112 -11.17 -6.84 -22.09
C ALA A 112 -11.81 -8.24 -22.01
N GLU A 113 -11.10 -9.30 -22.42
CA GLU A 113 -11.54 -10.70 -22.24
C GLU A 113 -11.69 -11.03 -20.74
N ILE A 114 -10.73 -10.62 -19.91
CA ILE A 114 -10.80 -10.78 -18.44
C ILE A 114 -11.95 -9.95 -17.85
N TYR A 115 -12.06 -8.67 -18.19
CA TYR A 115 -13.11 -7.78 -17.69
C TYR A 115 -14.52 -8.30 -17.97
N ALA A 116 -14.73 -8.94 -19.13
CA ALA A 116 -16.00 -9.56 -19.51
C ALA A 116 -16.36 -10.81 -18.69
N MET A 117 -15.43 -11.40 -17.91
CA MET A 117 -15.70 -12.63 -17.17
C MET A 117 -16.73 -12.45 -16.05
N PRO A 118 -17.60 -13.47 -15.82
CA PRO A 118 -18.47 -13.52 -14.66
C PRO A 118 -17.65 -13.71 -13.38
N ASN A 119 -18.18 -13.19 -12.27
CA ASN A 119 -17.65 -13.30 -10.91
C ASN A 119 -16.21 -12.79 -10.67
N LEU A 120 -15.52 -12.20 -11.65
CA LEU A 120 -14.26 -11.47 -11.44
C LEU A 120 -14.48 -10.32 -10.44
N LYS A 121 -13.60 -10.18 -9.44
CA LYS A 121 -13.76 -9.18 -8.36
C LYS A 121 -13.67 -7.74 -8.86
N MET A 122 -14.40 -6.86 -8.18
CA MET A 122 -14.53 -5.43 -8.54
C MET A 122 -13.21 -4.66 -8.52
N ASN A 123 -12.23 -5.03 -7.68
CA ASN A 123 -10.90 -4.39 -7.69
C ASN A 123 -10.20 -4.61 -9.04
N LEU A 124 -10.23 -5.83 -9.58
CA LEU A 124 -9.63 -6.14 -10.87
C LEU A 124 -10.36 -5.46 -12.03
N LYS A 125 -11.70 -5.36 -11.97
CA LYS A 125 -12.47 -4.59 -12.96
C LYS A 125 -12.10 -3.09 -12.92
N PHE A 126 -11.98 -2.51 -11.72
CA PHE A 126 -11.57 -1.12 -11.53
C PHE A 126 -10.14 -0.84 -12.01
N ASP A 127 -9.16 -1.69 -11.70
CA ASP A 127 -7.78 -1.55 -12.18
C ASP A 127 -7.67 -1.63 -13.72
N ILE A 128 -8.58 -2.35 -14.38
CA ILE A 128 -8.71 -2.39 -15.84
C ILE A 128 -9.39 -1.10 -16.36
N GLU A 129 -10.53 -0.70 -15.80
CA GLU A 129 -11.24 0.53 -16.19
C GLU A 129 -10.35 1.78 -16.08
N VAL A 130 -9.55 1.88 -15.01
CA VAL A 130 -8.59 2.97 -14.80
C VAL A 130 -7.49 2.95 -15.86
N LEU A 131 -6.95 1.79 -16.23
CA LEU A 131 -5.97 1.70 -17.33
C LEU A 131 -6.56 2.18 -18.64
N PHE A 132 -7.74 1.68 -19.02
CA PHE A 132 -8.43 2.06 -20.26
C PHE A 132 -8.69 3.58 -20.31
N LYS A 133 -9.17 4.16 -19.20
CA LYS A 133 -9.38 5.60 -19.05
C LYS A 133 -8.07 6.40 -19.18
N ASN A 134 -6.98 5.95 -18.54
CA ASN A 134 -5.67 6.61 -18.61
C ASN A 134 -5.06 6.58 -20.02
N LEU A 135 -5.38 5.55 -20.81
CA LEU A 135 -4.98 5.43 -22.22
C LEU A 135 -6.00 6.06 -23.20
N GLY A 136 -7.09 6.67 -22.71
CA GLY A 136 -8.12 7.30 -23.55
C GLY A 136 -8.87 6.33 -24.46
N VAL A 137 -8.91 5.04 -24.12
CA VAL A 137 -9.60 3.99 -24.89
C VAL A 137 -10.87 3.57 -24.16
N GLN A 138 -12.02 3.51 -24.83
CA GLN A 138 -13.22 2.93 -24.21
C GLN A 138 -13.15 1.40 -24.27
N ILE A 139 -13.46 0.74 -23.16
CA ILE A 139 -13.46 -0.73 -23.10
C ILE A 139 -14.51 -1.39 -24.01
N LYS A 140 -15.55 -0.64 -24.42
CA LYS A 140 -16.57 -1.07 -25.37
C LYS A 140 -16.09 -1.13 -26.82
N ASP A 141 -15.07 -0.34 -27.15
CA ASP A 141 -14.56 -0.17 -28.52
C ASP A 141 -13.44 -1.19 -28.84
N VAL A 142 -13.02 -1.97 -27.83
CA VAL A 142 -11.96 -2.98 -27.96
C VAL A 142 -12.59 -4.37 -28.01
N THR A 143 -12.44 -5.04 -29.15
CA THR A 143 -12.82 -6.45 -29.31
C THR A 143 -12.03 -7.33 -28.33
N PRO A 144 -12.68 -8.08 -27.42
CA PRO A 144 -11.99 -9.01 -26.53
C PRO A 144 -11.28 -10.12 -27.30
N THR A 145 -10.18 -10.66 -26.75
CA THR A 145 -9.58 -11.88 -27.27
C THR A 145 -10.40 -13.13 -26.92
N SER A 146 -9.88 -14.30 -27.26
CA SER A 146 -10.43 -15.60 -26.85
C SER A 146 -9.29 -16.55 -26.46
N LEU A 147 -8.30 -16.01 -25.74
CA LEU A 147 -7.06 -16.68 -25.35
C LEU A 147 -7.17 -17.46 -24.03
N LEU A 148 -8.24 -17.23 -23.27
CA LEU A 148 -8.47 -17.79 -21.93
C LEU A 148 -9.64 -18.80 -21.89
N ARG A 149 -10.43 -18.91 -22.97
CA ARG A 149 -11.62 -19.78 -23.04
C ARG A 149 -11.33 -21.24 -22.70
N ASP A 150 -10.29 -21.80 -23.31
CA ASP A 150 -9.93 -23.22 -23.19
C ASP A 150 -8.91 -23.49 -22.07
N ARG A 151 -8.65 -22.49 -21.21
CA ARG A 151 -7.66 -22.57 -20.13
C ARG A 151 -8.33 -22.82 -18.78
N ALA A 152 -7.92 -23.91 -18.13
CA ALA A 152 -8.30 -24.18 -16.75
C ALA A 152 -7.61 -23.19 -15.80
N ARG A 153 -8.38 -22.58 -14.90
CA ARG A 153 -7.84 -21.78 -13.79
C ARG A 153 -7.95 -22.55 -12.47
N VAL A 154 -7.00 -22.32 -11.56
CA VAL A 154 -7.13 -22.71 -10.16
C VAL A 154 -8.40 -22.05 -9.58
N ILE A 155 -9.29 -22.86 -8.99
CA ILE A 155 -10.54 -22.37 -8.36
C ILE A 155 -10.36 -22.24 -6.84
N GLU A 156 -9.78 -23.25 -6.21
CA GLU A 156 -9.55 -23.28 -4.76
C GLU A 156 -8.54 -22.20 -4.34
N GLY A 157 -8.85 -21.46 -3.27
CA GLY A 157 -8.01 -20.37 -2.77
C GLY A 157 -7.81 -19.19 -3.74
N ASN A 158 -8.50 -19.13 -4.88
CA ASN A 158 -8.25 -18.10 -5.90
C ASN A 158 -8.65 -16.69 -5.40
N PRO A 159 -7.70 -15.72 -5.36
CA PRO A 159 -7.97 -14.38 -4.85
C PRO A 159 -8.64 -13.44 -5.88
N ASP A 160 -8.80 -13.85 -7.14
CA ASP A 160 -9.23 -13.00 -8.26
C ASP A 160 -10.75 -13.03 -8.50
N PHE A 161 -11.43 -14.11 -8.11
CA PHE A 161 -12.86 -14.34 -8.34
C PHE A 161 -13.68 -14.39 -7.05
N SER A 162 -14.97 -14.06 -7.15
CA SER A 162 -15.94 -14.15 -6.05
C SER A 162 -16.54 -15.55 -5.99
N ASN A 163 -16.27 -16.29 -4.91
CA ASN A 163 -16.73 -17.67 -4.70
C ASN A 163 -18.24 -17.80 -4.36
N LYS A 164 -19.10 -16.93 -4.89
CA LYS A 164 -20.55 -16.95 -4.57
C LYS A 164 -21.34 -18.03 -5.33
N ASP A 165 -20.86 -18.45 -6.49
CA ASP A 165 -21.57 -19.41 -7.36
C ASP A 165 -20.64 -20.54 -7.80
N ILE A 166 -20.29 -21.42 -6.85
CA ILE A 166 -19.67 -22.72 -7.14
C ILE A 166 -20.63 -23.81 -6.65
N GLY A 167 -21.75 -23.95 -7.36
CA GLY A 167 -22.49 -25.20 -7.36
C GLY A 167 -21.64 -26.30 -8.04
N PRO A 168 -21.80 -27.58 -7.66
CA PRO A 168 -21.04 -28.65 -8.30
C PRO A 168 -21.39 -28.73 -9.80
N PRO A 169 -20.41 -28.95 -10.69
CA PRO A 169 -20.67 -29.03 -12.12
C PRO A 169 -21.52 -30.26 -12.43
N GLN A 170 -22.78 -30.04 -12.84
CA GLN A 170 -23.58 -31.11 -13.44
C GLN A 170 -22.95 -31.49 -14.77
N ALA A 171 -22.62 -32.78 -14.93
CA ALA A 171 -22.08 -33.30 -16.17
C ALA A 171 -23.19 -33.38 -17.23
N THR A 172 -23.14 -32.50 -18.24
CA THR A 172 -24.05 -32.56 -19.39
C THR A 172 -23.40 -33.34 -20.53
N THR A 173 -23.90 -34.54 -20.78
CA THR A 173 -23.38 -35.47 -21.80
C THR A 173 -24.13 -35.33 -23.14
N VAL A 174 -23.37 -35.36 -24.26
CA VAL A 174 -23.76 -35.77 -25.63
C VAL A 174 -24.53 -34.76 -26.53
N ALA A 175 -23.76 -34.25 -27.51
CA ALA A 175 -23.99 -34.17 -28.98
C ALA A 175 -25.19 -33.44 -29.68
N GLU A 176 -24.80 -32.64 -30.68
CA GLU A 176 -25.31 -32.51 -32.07
C GLU A 176 -26.77 -32.09 -32.41
N ASP A 177 -26.89 -30.82 -32.84
CA ASP A 177 -27.39 -30.34 -34.16
C ASP A 177 -28.81 -30.74 -34.69
N LYS A 178 -29.77 -29.78 -34.67
CA LYS A 178 -30.30 -29.16 -35.93
C LYS A 178 -31.28 -27.98 -35.80
N SER A 179 -31.36 -27.26 -36.92
CA SER A 179 -32.08 -26.00 -37.24
C SER A 179 -33.63 -26.02 -37.19
N GLY A 180 -34.23 -24.85 -36.90
CA GLY A 180 -35.60 -24.47 -37.24
C GLY A 180 -36.35 -23.70 -36.13
N VAL A 181 -37.21 -22.68 -36.31
CA VAL A 181 -37.50 -21.62 -37.32
C VAL A 181 -38.87 -21.01 -36.90
N ILE A 182 -39.03 -19.66 -36.93
CA ILE A 182 -40.22 -18.83 -36.53
C ILE A 182 -40.81 -19.03 -35.09
N SER A 183 -40.71 -18.05 -34.17
CA SER A 183 -41.54 -16.82 -33.97
C SER A 183 -42.80 -17.06 -33.07
N ALA A 184 -43.49 -16.06 -32.47
CA ALA A 184 -43.55 -14.63 -32.75
C ALA A 184 -44.10 -13.76 -31.57
N LEU A 185 -43.79 -12.45 -31.55
CA LEU A 185 -44.57 -11.31 -30.97
C LEU A 185 -44.76 -11.29 -29.43
N ASN A 186 -45.02 -10.19 -28.70
CA ASN A 186 -45.03 -8.71 -28.90
C ASN A 186 -44.93 -8.05 -27.49
N GLN A 187 -44.73 -6.75 -27.21
CA GLN A 187 -44.46 -5.47 -27.91
C GLN A 187 -43.67 -4.57 -26.87
N VAL A 188 -43.39 -3.26 -26.90
CA VAL A 188 -43.68 -2.05 -27.72
C VAL A 188 -42.45 -1.10 -27.52
N GLU A 189 -41.90 -0.44 -28.54
CA GLU A 189 -42.14 0.98 -28.92
C GLU A 189 -41.86 2.02 -27.81
N LEU A 190 -40.90 2.97 -27.83
CA LEU A 190 -40.01 3.62 -28.83
C LEU A 190 -40.50 4.97 -29.41
N ALA A 191 -40.06 6.08 -28.78
CA ALA A 191 -39.93 7.47 -29.28
C ALA A 191 -39.10 8.26 -28.21
N LEU A 192 -38.14 9.16 -28.47
CA LEU A 192 -38.11 10.41 -29.27
C LEU A 192 -38.98 11.52 -28.61
N GLU A 193 -38.57 12.80 -28.48
CA GLU A 193 -37.54 13.57 -29.21
C GLU A 193 -37.13 14.93 -28.51
N VAL A 194 -36.16 15.65 -29.13
CA VAL A 194 -35.82 17.10 -29.13
C VAL A 194 -35.20 17.90 -27.94
N THR A 195 -34.42 18.92 -28.36
CA THR A 195 -34.04 20.22 -27.74
C THR A 195 -32.93 20.33 -26.68
N THR A 196 -31.80 20.90 -27.12
CA THR A 196 -30.98 21.87 -26.36
C THR A 196 -31.46 23.31 -26.63
N PRO A 197 -31.07 24.28 -25.78
CA PRO A 197 -30.28 25.40 -26.31
C PRO A 197 -29.06 25.77 -25.42
N SER A 198 -28.36 26.86 -25.76
CA SER A 198 -26.93 27.05 -25.40
C SER A 198 -26.62 28.32 -24.57
N HIS A 199 -25.49 28.26 -23.84
CA HIS A 199 -24.56 29.37 -23.55
C HIS A 199 -25.01 30.59 -22.69
N LEU A 200 -24.29 30.85 -21.58
CA LEU A 200 -23.42 32.05 -21.39
C LEU A 200 -22.73 32.08 -20.01
N GLY A 201 -21.54 32.70 -19.95
CA GLY A 201 -20.53 32.53 -18.88
C GLY A 201 -20.74 33.23 -17.52
N GLY A 202 -19.85 32.92 -16.58
CA GLY A 202 -19.78 33.52 -15.24
C GLY A 202 -18.68 32.94 -14.33
N HIS A 203 -17.51 33.58 -14.29
CA HIS A 203 -16.48 33.44 -13.24
C HIS A 203 -16.69 34.55 -12.17
N PRO A 204 -16.19 34.47 -10.91
CA PRO A 204 -14.79 34.15 -10.61
C PRO A 204 -14.42 33.46 -9.26
N HIS A 205 -13.13 33.13 -9.17
CA HIS A 205 -12.25 33.04 -7.98
C HIS A 205 -12.63 32.16 -6.76
N GLN A 206 -11.78 31.16 -6.49
CA GLN A 206 -10.94 31.25 -5.27
C GLN A 206 -9.57 30.57 -5.40
N ILE A 207 -8.62 31.19 -4.70
CA ILE A 207 -7.16 31.04 -4.61
C ILE A 207 -6.63 29.61 -4.43
N SER A 208 -5.45 29.34 -5.02
CA SER A 208 -4.57 28.19 -4.72
C SER A 208 -3.30 28.67 -3.98
N PRO A 209 -2.68 27.80 -3.16
CA PRO A 209 -1.22 27.83 -3.00
C PRO A 209 -0.55 26.54 -3.52
N TYR A 210 0.41 26.75 -4.43
CA TYR A 210 1.64 25.99 -4.68
C TYR A 210 1.86 24.62 -4.01
N ALA A 211 2.11 23.62 -4.86
CA ALA A 211 2.95 22.47 -4.54
C ALA A 211 4.27 22.54 -5.36
N ALA A 212 5.39 22.16 -4.75
CA ALA A 212 6.70 22.05 -5.38
C ALA A 212 7.27 20.62 -5.19
N PRO A 213 8.08 20.09 -6.13
CA PRO A 213 8.39 18.66 -6.17
C PRO A 213 9.65 18.27 -5.37
N ALA A 214 9.55 17.19 -4.59
CA ALA A 214 10.71 16.48 -4.08
C ALA A 214 11.22 15.46 -5.12
N GLY A 215 12.51 15.53 -5.46
CA GLY A 215 13.19 14.56 -6.33
C GLY A 215 13.87 13.45 -5.53
N ALA A 216 14.21 12.34 -6.19
CA ALA A 216 14.94 11.23 -5.58
C ALA A 216 16.45 11.36 -5.79
N LEU A 217 17.24 10.92 -4.80
CA LEU A 217 18.65 10.57 -4.93
C LEU A 217 18.91 9.19 -4.30
N VAL A 218 19.77 8.40 -4.93
CA VAL A 218 20.09 6.99 -4.64
C VAL A 218 21.58 6.75 -4.94
N GLU A 219 22.15 5.64 -4.46
CA GLU A 219 23.46 5.05 -4.86
C GLU A 219 24.75 5.67 -4.23
N ASP A 220 25.79 4.92 -3.83
CA ASP A 220 25.87 3.49 -3.43
C ASP A 220 27.24 3.18 -2.73
N GLU A 221 27.43 1.92 -2.29
CA GLU A 221 28.70 1.16 -2.16
C GLU A 221 29.72 1.51 -1.04
N LYS A 222 30.46 0.56 -0.40
CA LYS A 222 30.50 -0.93 -0.45
C LYS A 222 31.25 -1.53 0.77
N LEU A 223 31.19 -2.87 0.90
CA LEU A 223 32.06 -3.80 1.67
C LEU A 223 31.81 -3.91 3.19
N ALA A 224 31.97 -5.07 3.85
CA ALA A 224 32.35 -6.43 3.40
C ALA A 224 31.52 -7.52 4.12
N ALA A 225 31.55 -8.75 3.61
CA ALA A 225 30.82 -9.89 4.19
C ALA A 225 31.67 -10.73 5.15
N ILE A 226 31.09 -11.12 6.28
CA ILE A 226 31.42 -12.34 7.04
C ILE A 226 30.08 -12.98 7.41
N GLY A 227 29.92 -14.28 7.16
CA GLY A 227 28.76 -15.05 7.60
C GLY A 227 29.18 -16.24 8.46
N PHE A 228 28.24 -16.77 9.25
CA PHE A 228 28.29 -18.13 9.81
C PHE A 228 26.87 -18.66 10.05
N SER A 229 26.75 -19.97 10.23
CA SER A 229 25.48 -20.71 10.18
C SER A 229 24.83 -20.91 11.55
N ASP A 230 23.52 -21.17 11.50
CA ASP A 230 22.73 -22.08 12.34
C ASP A 230 22.70 -22.00 13.89
N GLN A 231 21.44 -22.00 14.36
CA GLN A 231 20.91 -22.84 15.45
C GLN A 231 21.32 -22.56 16.91
N LEU A 232 20.32 -22.17 17.72
CA LEU A 232 20.36 -22.16 19.19
C LEU A 232 19.07 -22.76 19.80
N PRO A 233 19.18 -23.74 20.73
CA PRO A 233 18.07 -24.18 21.59
C PRO A 233 17.80 -23.23 22.79
N PRO A 234 16.71 -23.42 23.56
CA PRO A 234 16.21 -22.43 24.52
C PRO A 234 16.53 -22.69 26.02
N ALA A 235 16.22 -21.65 26.82
CA ALA A 235 15.79 -21.64 28.24
C ALA A 235 16.80 -21.33 29.39
N GLN A 236 16.48 -20.22 30.10
CA GLN A 236 16.50 -19.99 31.56
C GLN A 236 17.79 -20.20 32.40
N GLY A 237 18.27 -19.13 33.07
CA GLY A 237 19.34 -19.20 34.09
C GLY A 237 19.57 -17.89 34.87
N LEU A 238 19.37 -17.94 36.19
CA LEU A 238 19.29 -16.84 37.17
C LEU A 238 20.58 -16.02 37.49
N LEU A 239 20.39 -14.72 37.79
CA LEU A 239 21.10 -13.85 38.78
C LEU A 239 22.57 -13.38 38.60
N GLN A 240 22.72 -12.07 38.31
CA GLN A 240 23.47 -10.99 39.01
C GLN A 240 24.75 -11.25 39.88
N PRO A 241 25.58 -10.22 40.17
CA PRO A 241 26.00 -9.06 39.36
C PRO A 241 27.52 -8.70 39.48
N ALA A 242 28.06 -7.84 38.59
CA ALA A 242 29.34 -7.14 38.80
C ALA A 242 29.31 -5.76 38.10
N ALA A 243 30.01 -4.76 38.63
CA ALA A 243 29.86 -3.36 38.23
C ALA A 243 31.16 -2.69 37.76
N SER A 244 31.04 -1.86 36.73
CA SER A 244 31.95 -0.76 36.38
C SER A 244 31.11 0.41 35.84
N GLN A 245 31.57 1.65 36.04
CA GLN A 245 30.71 2.85 35.97
C GLN A 245 30.82 3.62 34.64
N SER A 246 29.83 4.48 34.41
CA SER A 246 29.54 5.14 33.14
C SER A 246 30.23 6.52 32.98
N PRO A 247 29.96 7.22 31.86
CA PRO A 247 29.16 8.44 32.01
C PRO A 247 28.06 8.57 30.95
N PHE A 248 26.91 7.94 31.21
CA PHE A 248 25.63 8.24 30.56
C PHE A 248 24.54 8.20 31.62
N SER A 249 24.10 9.38 32.08
CA SER A 249 23.02 9.50 33.06
C SER A 249 21.67 9.24 32.38
N MET A 250 21.12 8.03 32.58
CA MET A 250 19.74 7.73 32.21
C MET A 250 18.79 8.43 33.19
N SER A 251 18.57 9.72 32.97
CA SER A 251 17.73 10.59 33.78
C SER A 251 17.02 11.60 32.87
N GLN A 252 15.73 11.84 33.12
CA GLN A 252 14.89 12.82 32.41
C GLN A 252 14.66 12.53 30.91
N LEU A 253 13.62 11.75 30.62
CA LEU A 253 12.80 12.08 29.45
C LEU A 253 12.10 13.43 29.72
N PRO A 254 11.83 14.27 28.70
CA PRO A 254 11.00 15.46 28.85
C PRO A 254 9.62 15.11 29.45
N SER A 255 9.33 15.68 30.62
CA SER A 255 8.15 15.31 31.43
C SER A 255 6.89 16.07 31.01
N SER A 256 6.49 15.94 29.74
CA SER A 256 5.37 16.70 29.16
C SER A 256 4.65 15.97 28.01
N ILE A 257 4.18 14.74 28.25
CA ILE A 257 3.04 14.20 27.47
C ILE A 257 1.83 15.10 27.79
N PRO A 258 1.20 15.78 26.81
CA PRO A 258 0.03 16.63 27.07
C PRO A 258 -1.13 15.84 27.67
N SER A 259 -1.88 16.43 28.61
CA SER A 259 -2.92 15.75 29.39
C SER A 259 -3.95 14.99 28.53
N LEU A 260 -3.77 13.68 28.44
CA LEU A 260 -4.53 12.76 27.59
C LEU A 260 -6.06 12.82 27.84
N GLY A 261 -6.47 13.15 29.07
CA GLY A 261 -7.87 13.26 29.46
C GLY A 261 -8.70 14.37 28.78
N VAL A 262 -8.09 15.23 27.95
CA VAL A 262 -8.79 16.30 27.22
C VAL A 262 -9.18 15.91 25.79
N HIS A 263 -8.50 14.92 25.18
CA HIS A 263 -8.63 14.62 23.75
C HIS A 263 -9.30 13.28 23.42
N VAL A 264 -9.53 12.43 24.42
CA VAL A 264 -10.14 11.10 24.26
C VAL A 264 -11.61 11.21 23.88
N VAL A 265 -11.98 10.67 22.71
CA VAL A 265 -13.35 10.71 22.18
C VAL A 265 -14.13 9.48 22.66
N VAL A 266 -15.12 9.70 23.52
CA VAL A 266 -16.05 8.65 23.99
C VAL A 266 -17.30 8.67 23.11
N ASN A 267 -17.45 7.66 22.26
CA ASN A 267 -18.53 7.60 21.26
C ASN A 267 -19.94 7.63 21.89
N SER A 268 -20.81 8.52 21.41
CA SER A 268 -22.20 8.66 21.87
C SER A 268 -23.02 7.36 21.80
N LYS A 269 -22.65 6.40 20.93
CA LYS A 269 -23.28 5.07 20.88
C LYS A 269 -23.14 4.30 22.20
N LEU A 270 -22.10 4.54 22.99
CA LEU A 270 -21.87 3.92 24.30
C LEU A 270 -22.85 4.42 25.37
N ASN A 271 -23.45 5.59 25.16
CA ASN A 271 -24.52 6.11 26.02
C ASN A 271 -25.77 5.25 25.92
N ASN A 272 -26.13 4.83 24.70
CA ASN A 272 -27.28 3.95 24.43
C ASN A 272 -27.13 2.55 25.07
N LEU A 273 -25.92 2.19 25.51
CA LEU A 273 -25.62 0.94 26.23
C LEU A 273 -25.41 1.15 27.75
N GLY A 274 -25.50 2.38 28.25
CA GLY A 274 -25.19 2.73 29.66
C GLY A 274 -23.70 2.62 30.03
N LEU A 275 -22.82 2.28 29.08
CA LEU A 275 -21.40 1.98 29.32
C LEU A 275 -20.51 3.23 29.39
N GLN A 276 -21.03 4.40 28.99
CA GLN A 276 -20.26 5.63 28.85
C GLN A 276 -19.45 6.00 30.11
N VAL A 277 -20.04 5.91 31.31
CA VAL A 277 -19.37 6.29 32.57
C VAL A 277 -18.17 5.38 32.89
N HIS A 278 -18.28 4.08 32.58
CA HIS A 278 -17.18 3.13 32.79
C HIS A 278 -16.04 3.38 31.80
N PHE A 279 -16.35 3.50 30.51
CA PHE A 279 -15.34 3.77 29.49
C PHE A 279 -14.69 5.15 29.66
N GLN A 280 -15.43 6.20 30.00
CA GLN A 280 -14.88 7.55 30.20
C GLN A 280 -13.78 7.60 31.28
N ARG A 281 -13.87 6.76 32.33
CA ARG A 281 -12.83 6.66 33.37
C ARG A 281 -11.72 5.66 33.03
N VAL A 282 -12.06 4.55 32.37
CA VAL A 282 -11.11 3.46 32.08
C VAL A 282 -10.24 3.74 30.84
N LEU A 283 -10.81 4.37 29.81
CA LEU A 283 -10.16 4.57 28.52
C LEU A 283 -8.88 5.43 28.58
N PRO A 284 -8.83 6.59 29.26
CA PRO A 284 -7.57 7.35 29.37
C PRO A 284 -6.46 6.56 30.08
N LEU A 285 -6.81 5.71 31.05
CA LEU A 285 -5.86 4.84 31.77
C LEU A 285 -5.37 3.67 30.91
N ALA A 286 -6.25 3.07 30.10
CA ALA A 286 -5.89 2.02 29.15
C ALA A 286 -4.99 2.56 28.03
N MET A 287 -5.31 3.74 27.49
CA MET A 287 -4.48 4.45 26.50
C MET A 287 -3.11 4.81 27.06
N ASP A 288 -3.03 5.41 28.26
CA ASP A 288 -1.76 5.77 28.92
C ASP A 288 -0.84 4.55 29.12
N ARG A 289 -1.40 3.42 29.54
CA ARG A 289 -0.68 2.14 29.68
C ARG A 289 -0.19 1.61 28.34
N ALA A 290 -1.08 1.53 27.34
CA ALA A 290 -0.75 1.01 26.02
C ALA A 290 0.32 1.85 25.30
N ILE A 291 0.25 3.18 25.42
CA ILE A 291 1.26 4.09 24.90
C ILE A 291 2.60 3.86 25.62
N LYS A 292 2.63 3.79 26.96
CA LYS A 292 3.88 3.57 27.73
C LYS A 292 4.53 2.20 27.49
N GLU A 293 3.73 1.17 27.21
CA GLU A 293 4.20 -0.17 26.83
C GLU A 293 4.92 -0.15 25.48
N ILE A 294 4.37 0.57 24.50
CA ILE A 294 4.76 0.48 23.09
C ILE A 294 5.79 1.55 22.68
N VAL A 295 5.71 2.75 23.27
CA VAL A 295 6.60 3.89 22.96
C VAL A 295 8.08 3.51 22.92
N PRO A 296 8.67 2.85 23.94
CA PRO A 296 10.11 2.61 23.97
C PRO A 296 10.61 1.82 22.75
N GLY A 297 9.93 0.71 22.41
CA GLY A 297 10.34 -0.20 21.35
C GLY A 297 10.07 0.32 19.93
N ILE A 298 9.10 1.23 19.75
CA ILE A 298 8.83 1.85 18.45
C ILE A 298 9.70 3.10 18.26
N VAL A 299 9.69 4.02 19.23
CA VAL A 299 10.48 5.27 19.15
C VAL A 299 11.97 4.96 18.97
N GLN A 300 12.54 3.98 19.69
CA GLN A 300 13.95 3.62 19.52
C GLN A 300 14.27 3.16 18.09
N ARG A 301 13.38 2.36 17.46
CA ARG A 301 13.59 1.87 16.09
C ARG A 301 13.39 3.00 15.06
N SER A 302 12.32 3.77 15.18
CA SER A 302 12.02 4.88 14.24
C SER A 302 13.11 5.96 14.28
N VAL A 303 13.57 6.36 15.47
CA VAL A 303 14.68 7.33 15.64
C VAL A 303 15.96 6.78 15.03
N SER A 304 16.35 5.54 15.35
CA SER A 304 17.60 4.96 14.84
C SER A 304 17.66 4.89 13.31
N ILE A 305 16.55 4.52 12.67
CA ILE A 305 16.44 4.51 11.20
C ILE A 305 16.47 5.95 10.67
N ALA A 306 15.64 6.84 11.22
CA ALA A 306 15.51 8.22 10.74
C ALA A 306 16.82 9.01 10.85
N THR A 307 17.54 8.92 11.97
CA THR A 307 18.82 9.61 12.17
C THR A 307 19.88 9.10 11.19
N GLN A 308 20.03 7.79 11.00
CA GLN A 308 21.01 7.26 10.04
C GLN A 308 20.66 7.67 8.60
N THR A 309 19.41 7.47 8.17
CA THR A 309 18.98 7.84 6.81
C THR A 309 19.10 9.35 6.56
N THR A 310 18.77 10.19 7.56
CA THR A 310 18.96 11.64 7.45
C THR A 310 20.43 12.00 7.30
N LYS A 311 21.32 11.36 8.07
CA LYS A 311 22.77 11.61 7.98
C LYS A 311 23.32 11.30 6.59
N GLU A 312 23.01 10.13 6.02
CA GLU A 312 23.47 9.75 4.67
C GLU A 312 22.92 10.71 3.59
N LEU A 313 21.63 11.03 3.66
CA LEU A 313 20.98 11.90 2.67
C LEU A 313 21.48 13.35 2.77
N VAL A 314 21.60 13.92 3.96
CA VAL A 314 22.04 15.32 4.12
C VAL A 314 23.51 15.47 3.73
N ILE A 315 24.40 14.55 4.13
CA ILE A 315 25.82 14.59 3.73
C ILE A 315 25.96 14.56 2.20
N LYS A 316 25.13 13.77 1.51
CA LYS A 316 25.16 13.65 0.05
C LYS A 316 24.54 14.84 -0.66
N ASP A 317 23.34 15.23 -0.28
CA ASP A 317 22.53 16.22 -1.00
C ASP A 317 23.04 17.66 -0.76
N TYR A 318 23.72 17.89 0.37
CA TYR A 318 24.31 19.19 0.75
C TYR A 318 25.85 19.20 0.67
N ALA A 319 26.48 18.24 -0.02
CA ALA A 319 27.95 18.12 -0.14
C ALA A 319 28.69 19.34 -0.75
N LEU A 320 27.95 20.30 -1.33
CA LEU A 320 28.47 21.55 -1.91
C LEU A 320 27.81 22.80 -1.30
N GLU A 321 26.99 22.66 -0.25
CA GLU A 321 26.39 23.79 0.45
C GLU A 321 27.40 24.44 1.40
N SER A 322 27.43 25.77 1.43
CA SER A 322 28.39 26.54 2.24
C SER A 322 27.81 27.03 3.56
N ASP A 323 26.48 26.99 3.70
CA ASP A 323 25.75 27.53 4.84
C ASP A 323 25.27 26.40 5.76
N GLU A 324 26.00 26.19 6.86
CA GLU A 324 25.69 25.22 7.90
C GLU A 324 24.26 25.37 8.45
N SER A 325 23.71 26.59 8.50
CA SER A 325 22.34 26.84 8.96
C SER A 325 21.32 26.08 8.12
N ARG A 326 21.55 26.02 6.79
CA ARG A 326 20.66 25.35 5.84
C ARG A 326 20.81 23.83 5.93
N ILE A 327 22.02 23.34 6.17
CA ILE A 327 22.31 21.91 6.40
C ILE A 327 21.63 21.43 7.69
N TYR A 328 21.81 22.13 8.81
CA TYR A 328 21.15 21.81 10.09
C TYR A 328 19.62 21.89 9.99
N THR A 329 19.08 22.91 9.34
CA THR A 329 17.62 23.05 9.13
C THR A 329 17.06 21.91 8.28
N ALA A 330 17.77 21.51 7.22
CA ALA A 330 17.37 20.37 6.40
C ALA A 330 17.40 19.05 7.18
N ALA A 331 18.44 18.81 7.98
CA ALA A 331 18.55 17.63 8.84
C ALA A 331 17.42 17.57 9.88
N HIS A 332 17.10 18.70 10.52
CA HIS A 332 15.99 18.81 11.47
C HIS A 332 14.64 18.42 10.84
N LEU A 333 14.31 19.05 9.71
CA LEU A 333 13.04 18.79 9.02
C LEU A 333 12.94 17.36 8.48
N MET A 334 14.05 16.82 7.96
CA MET A 334 14.11 15.45 7.43
C MET A 334 13.98 14.41 8.55
N VAL A 335 14.74 14.54 9.65
CA VAL A 335 14.71 13.56 10.74
C VAL A 335 13.36 13.57 11.46
N ALA A 336 12.77 14.75 11.65
CA ALA A 336 11.43 14.93 12.21
C ALA A 336 10.38 14.21 11.37
N SER A 337 10.32 14.54 10.07
CA SER A 337 9.35 13.95 9.13
C SER A 337 9.51 12.43 9.00
N LEU A 338 10.75 11.93 8.99
CA LEU A 338 11.04 10.50 8.81
C LEU A 338 10.77 9.70 10.09
N ALA A 339 11.18 10.19 11.26
CA ALA A 339 10.92 9.51 12.54
C ALA A 339 9.43 9.48 12.87
N GLY A 340 8.72 10.59 12.67
CA GLY A 340 7.29 10.70 12.90
C GLY A 340 6.48 9.73 12.02
N SER A 341 6.68 9.79 10.70
CA SER A 341 5.95 8.92 9.75
C SER A 341 6.25 7.43 9.94
N LEU A 342 7.51 7.04 10.21
CA LEU A 342 7.86 5.66 10.56
C LEU A 342 7.18 5.20 11.85
N ALA A 343 7.16 6.05 12.89
CA ALA A 343 6.50 5.72 14.16
C ALA A 343 4.98 5.61 14.01
N HIS A 344 4.33 6.53 13.29
CA HIS A 344 2.89 6.52 13.03
C HIS A 344 2.45 5.20 12.40
N VAL A 345 3.08 4.79 11.30
CA VAL A 345 2.72 3.56 10.58
C VAL A 345 3.04 2.32 11.41
N THR A 346 4.21 2.29 12.09
CA THR A 346 4.63 1.12 12.88
C THR A 346 3.78 0.91 14.14
N CYS A 347 3.27 1.98 14.77
CA CYS A 347 2.53 1.85 16.03
C CYS A 347 1.06 1.44 15.88
N LYS A 348 0.44 1.68 14.71
CA LYS A 348 -1.02 1.57 14.53
C LYS A 348 -1.60 0.20 14.94
N GLU A 349 -0.94 -0.90 14.56
CA GLU A 349 -1.44 -2.25 14.87
C GLU A 349 -1.04 -2.77 16.27
N PRO A 350 0.22 -2.63 16.74
CA PRO A 350 0.58 -2.91 18.13
C PRO A 350 -0.29 -2.14 19.14
N LEU A 351 -0.58 -0.86 18.85
CA LEU A 351 -1.36 0.01 19.72
C LEU A 351 -2.83 -0.41 19.79
N ARG A 352 -3.44 -0.76 18.64
CA ARG A 352 -4.77 -1.40 18.58
C ARG A 352 -4.82 -2.65 19.48
N GLY A 353 -3.79 -3.48 19.41
CA GLY A 353 -3.65 -4.69 20.24
C GLY A 353 -3.61 -4.40 21.73
N SER A 354 -2.67 -3.55 22.18
CA SER A 354 -2.52 -3.25 23.61
C SER A 354 -3.71 -2.49 24.20
N ILE A 355 -4.26 -1.46 23.52
CA ILE A 355 -5.47 -0.76 23.98
C ILE A 355 -6.61 -1.76 24.22
N SER A 356 -6.85 -2.66 23.28
CA SER A 356 -7.92 -3.65 23.38
C SER A 356 -7.65 -4.68 24.50
N SER A 357 -6.39 -5.02 24.76
CA SER A 357 -5.98 -5.89 25.87
C SER A 357 -6.18 -5.22 27.24
N GLN A 358 -5.70 -3.98 27.39
CA GLN A 358 -5.84 -3.17 28.61
C GLN A 358 -7.33 -2.89 28.92
N LEU A 359 -8.13 -2.54 27.91
CA LEU A 359 -9.57 -2.33 28.07
C LEU A 359 -10.28 -3.61 28.53
N ARG A 360 -10.02 -4.76 27.91
CA ARG A 360 -10.57 -6.05 28.38
C ARG A 360 -10.19 -6.32 29.83
N SER A 361 -8.92 -6.23 30.18
CA SER A 361 -8.42 -6.46 31.55
C SER A 361 -9.08 -5.53 32.58
N MET A 362 -9.23 -4.23 32.27
CA MET A 362 -9.83 -3.26 33.18
C MET A 362 -11.37 -3.35 33.26
N LEU A 363 -12.03 -4.01 32.31
CA LEU A 363 -13.49 -4.16 32.26
C LEU A 363 -13.99 -5.57 32.63
N GLN A 364 -13.10 -6.55 32.87
CA GLN A 364 -13.42 -7.90 33.35
C GLN A 364 -14.24 -7.96 34.65
N HIS A 365 -14.23 -6.88 35.45
CA HIS A 365 -15.03 -6.78 36.68
C HIS A 365 -16.49 -6.34 36.44
N LEU A 366 -16.88 -6.08 35.19
CA LEU A 366 -18.27 -5.78 34.82
C LEU A 366 -18.91 -7.05 34.27
N ASN A 367 -20.04 -7.47 34.85
CA ASN A 367 -20.81 -8.65 34.44
C ASN A 367 -21.61 -8.40 33.14
N LEU A 368 -20.90 -8.05 32.06
CA LEU A 368 -21.42 -7.78 30.73
C LEU A 368 -21.36 -9.04 29.86
N SER A 369 -22.25 -9.17 28.89
CA SER A 369 -22.09 -10.19 27.86
C SER A 369 -20.86 -9.89 26.99
N THR A 370 -20.06 -10.93 26.74
CA THR A 370 -18.77 -10.82 26.04
C THR A 370 -18.90 -10.14 24.68
N GLU A 371 -19.94 -10.44 23.91
CA GLU A 371 -20.18 -9.84 22.58
C GLU A 371 -20.37 -8.32 22.64
N ILE A 372 -21.08 -7.82 23.67
CA ILE A 372 -21.32 -6.38 23.85
C ILE A 372 -20.01 -5.70 24.29
N LEU A 373 -19.24 -6.34 25.17
CA LEU A 373 -17.94 -5.83 25.61
C LEU A 373 -16.95 -5.74 24.42
N GLU A 374 -16.85 -6.78 23.60
CA GLU A 374 -15.99 -6.78 22.41
C GLU A 374 -16.39 -5.70 21.40
N GLN A 375 -17.69 -5.53 21.12
CA GLN A 375 -18.16 -4.45 20.23
C GLN A 375 -17.85 -3.05 20.78
N ALA A 376 -18.03 -2.84 22.09
CA ALA A 376 -17.73 -1.57 22.75
C ALA A 376 -16.21 -1.27 22.74
N VAL A 377 -15.37 -2.26 23.07
CA VAL A 377 -13.90 -2.15 23.02
C VAL A 377 -13.44 -1.87 21.60
N GLN A 378 -13.94 -2.60 20.59
CA GLN A 378 -13.51 -2.41 19.20
C GLN A 378 -13.90 -1.04 18.63
N LEU A 379 -15.10 -0.53 18.96
CA LEU A 379 -15.52 0.82 18.61
C LEU A 379 -14.60 1.87 19.24
N VAL A 380 -14.39 1.78 20.55
CA VAL A 380 -13.58 2.72 21.33
C VAL A 380 -12.12 2.75 20.89
N THR A 381 -11.52 1.58 20.67
CA THR A 381 -10.14 1.48 20.18
C THR A 381 -10.01 2.14 18.82
N ASN A 382 -10.95 1.92 17.89
CA ASN A 382 -10.92 2.57 16.57
C ASN A 382 -10.99 4.10 16.67
N ASP A 383 -11.95 4.62 17.42
CA ASP A 383 -12.20 6.07 17.53
C ASP A 383 -11.05 6.86 18.18
N ASN A 384 -10.15 6.18 18.91
CA ASN A 384 -9.04 6.79 19.66
C ASN A 384 -7.65 6.35 19.17
N LEU A 385 -7.57 5.47 18.16
CA LEU A 385 -6.30 4.92 17.70
C LEU A 385 -5.38 6.00 17.12
N ASP A 386 -5.94 6.88 16.28
CA ASP A 386 -5.16 7.90 15.57
C ASP A 386 -4.63 8.99 16.51
N LEU A 387 -5.34 9.29 17.59
CA LEU A 387 -4.85 10.13 18.70
C LEU A 387 -3.63 9.50 19.37
N GLY A 388 -3.70 8.20 19.67
CA GLY A 388 -2.58 7.47 20.25
C GLY A 388 -1.38 7.37 19.28
N CYS A 389 -1.63 7.19 17.98
CA CYS A 389 -0.59 7.24 16.95
C CYS A 389 0.11 8.60 16.92
N ALA A 390 -0.65 9.71 16.93
CA ALA A 390 -0.10 11.06 16.92
C ALA A 390 0.79 11.37 18.14
N ILE A 391 0.47 10.81 19.32
CA ILE A 391 1.31 10.95 20.52
C ILE A 391 2.64 10.19 20.37
N ILE A 392 2.63 9.00 19.78
CA ILE A 392 3.84 8.20 19.54
C ILE A 392 4.70 8.83 18.42
N GLU A 393 4.05 9.38 17.40
CA GLU A 393 4.66 10.16 16.32
C GLU A 393 5.36 11.43 16.84
N GLN A 394 4.71 12.21 17.71
CA GLN A 394 5.32 13.37 18.36
C GLN A 394 6.53 12.97 19.22
N ALA A 395 6.39 11.92 20.04
CA ALA A 395 7.48 11.42 20.89
C ALA A 395 8.68 10.85 20.08
N ALA A 396 8.43 10.29 18.88
CA ALA A 396 9.49 9.91 17.96
C ALA A 396 10.17 11.12 17.34
N THR A 397 9.37 12.12 16.91
CA THR A 397 9.83 13.36 16.27
C THR A 397 10.74 14.17 17.19
N GLU A 398 10.30 14.46 18.42
CA GLU A 398 11.08 15.24 19.40
C GLU A 398 12.40 14.55 19.74
N LYS A 399 12.38 13.23 19.96
CA LYS A 399 13.60 12.48 20.28
C LYS A 399 14.55 12.38 19.08
N ALA A 400 14.03 12.30 17.85
CA ALA A 400 14.85 12.27 16.65
C ALA A 400 15.66 13.55 16.46
N VAL A 401 15.02 14.72 16.68
CA VAL A 401 15.70 16.03 16.67
C VAL A 401 16.78 16.10 17.75
N GLN A 402 16.43 15.77 19.00
CA GLN A 402 17.40 15.71 20.11
C GLN A 402 18.57 14.76 19.88
N THR A 403 18.40 13.74 19.02
CA THR A 403 19.48 12.78 18.66
C THR A 403 20.43 13.36 17.60
N ILE A 404 20.00 14.34 16.79
CA ILE A 404 20.87 15.10 15.87
C ILE A 404 21.54 16.29 16.57
N ASP A 405 20.88 16.94 17.53
CA ASP A 405 21.49 18.01 18.33
C ASP A 405 22.61 17.51 19.26
N GLY A 406 22.64 16.21 19.55
CA GLY A 406 23.52 15.58 20.54
C GLY A 406 24.65 14.69 20.01
N GLY A 407 24.91 14.63 18.69
CA GLY A 407 25.87 13.68 18.11
C GLY A 407 26.42 14.02 16.72
#